data_AF-A0A3D2MBL2-F1
#
_entry.id   AF-A0A3D2MBL2-F1
#
_cell.length_a   1.000
_cell.length_b   1.000
_cell.length_c   1.000
_cell.angle_alpha   90.00
_cell.angle_beta   90.00
_cell.angle_gamma   90.00
#
_symmetry.space_group_name_H-M   'P 1'
#
loop_
_entity.id
_entity.type
_entity.pdbx_description
1 polymer ?
#
loop_
_entity_poly.entity_id
_entity_poly.type
_entity_poly.pdbx_seq_one_letter_code
_entity_poly.pdbx_strand_id
1 'polypeptide(L)'
;MKIKPKKIFNTIIFVLFTLYISFYIASVSGYYEYEKKEETTLTNEKMKEFEKDLKEGKKVDIKKYLTDNTKKYDNKVTDIGNTLSDMINNGISGGLEKTFKVVEKLIE
;
A
#
# COMPACT_ATOMS: atom_id res chain seq x y z
N MET A 1 -29.55 -10.29 19.54
CA MET A 1 -29.01 -11.56 19.01
C MET A 1 -27.68 -11.85 19.72
N LYS A 2 -27.62 -12.81 20.66
CA LYS A 2 -26.36 -13.15 21.36
C LYS A 2 -25.49 -13.99 20.44
N ILE A 3 -24.50 -13.36 19.81
CA ILE A 3 -23.55 -14.05 18.93
C ILE A 3 -22.62 -14.88 19.81
N LYS A 4 -22.55 -16.20 19.58
CA LYS A 4 -21.71 -17.11 20.37
C LYS A 4 -20.23 -16.85 20.05
N PRO A 5 -19.33 -16.74 21.05
CA PRO A 5 -17.92 -16.37 20.84
C PRO A 5 -17.17 -17.32 19.90
N LYS A 6 -17.50 -18.62 19.92
CA LYS A 6 -16.95 -19.63 19.00
C LYS A 6 -17.27 -19.37 17.52
N LYS A 7 -18.43 -18.76 17.22
CA LYS A 7 -18.79 -18.39 15.84
C LYS A 7 -17.97 -17.19 15.36
N ILE A 8 -17.73 -16.21 16.24
CA ILE A 8 -16.92 -15.02 15.92
C ILE A 8 -15.47 -15.42 15.63
N PHE A 9 -14.86 -16.28 16.45
CA PHE A 9 -13.50 -16.77 16.23
C PHE A 9 -13.35 -17.47 14.88
N ASN A 10 -14.27 -18.37 14.54
CA ASN A 10 -14.24 -19.06 13.24
C ASN A 10 -14.46 -18.08 12.07
N THR A 11 -15.31 -17.06 12.22
CA THR A 11 -15.48 -16.02 11.20
C THR A 11 -14.19 -15.21 11.00
N ILE A 12 -13.49 -14.82 12.08
CA ILE A 12 -12.23 -14.09 11.99
C ILE A 12 -11.15 -14.93 11.30
N ILE A 13 -10.97 -16.19 11.71
CA ILE A 13 -10.02 -17.12 11.07
C ILE A 13 -10.33 -17.28 9.59
N PHE A 14 -11.61 -17.42 9.22
CA PHE A 14 -12.03 -17.55 7.83
C PHE A 14 -11.71 -16.29 7.02
N VAL A 15 -11.96 -15.10 7.56
CA VAL A 15 -11.62 -13.82 6.90
C VAL A 15 -10.11 -13.65 6.74
N LEU A 16 -9.31 -14.03 7.74
CA LEU A 16 -7.85 -13.98 7.64
C LEU A 16 -7.32 -14.97 6.60
N PHE A 17 -7.92 -16.17 6.52
CA PHE A 17 -7.56 -17.17 5.53
C PHE A 17 -7.87 -16.73 4.09
N THR A 18 -9.03 -16.10 3.87
CA THR A 18 -9.39 -15.57 2.54
C THR A 18 -8.50 -14.40 2.13
N LEU A 19 -8.14 -13.50 3.06
CA LEU A 19 -7.16 -12.44 2.85
C LEU A 19 -5.79 -13.00 2.46
N TYR A 20 -5.30 -14.02 3.19
CA TYR A 20 -4.03 -14.67 2.90
C TYR A 20 -3.99 -15.26 1.48
N ILE A 21 -5.03 -16.00 1.08
CA ILE A 21 -5.11 -16.57 -0.28
C ILE A 21 -5.11 -15.45 -1.33
N SER A 22 -5.82 -14.37 -1.08
CA SER A 22 -5.92 -13.24 -2.01
C SER A 22 -4.54 -12.58 -2.23
N PHE A 23 -3.80 -12.33 -1.15
CA PHE A 23 -2.44 -11.80 -1.23
C PHE A 23 -1.44 -12.79 -1.85
N TYR A 24 -1.56 -14.08 -1.54
CA TYR A 24 -0.72 -15.10 -2.16
C TYR A 24 -0.91 -15.14 -3.68
N ILE A 25 -2.16 -15.16 -4.15
CA ILE A 25 -2.46 -15.11 -5.59
C ILE A 25 -1.91 -13.83 -6.21
N ALA A 26 -2.11 -12.66 -5.57
CA ALA A 26 -1.58 -11.38 -6.06
C ALA A 26 -0.03 -11.36 -6.13
N SER A 27 0.65 -12.04 -5.20
CA SER A 27 2.10 -12.16 -5.19
C SER A 27 2.63 -13.08 -6.30
N VAL A 28 1.95 -14.21 -6.55
CA VAL A 28 2.37 -15.21 -7.55
C VAL A 28 1.94 -14.82 -8.96
N SER A 29 0.84 -14.09 -9.12
CA SER A 29 0.34 -13.63 -10.42
C SER A 29 1.23 -12.56 -11.07
N GLY A 30 2.27 -12.10 -10.38
CA GLY A 30 3.13 -11.03 -10.87
C GLY A 30 2.40 -9.71 -11.03
N TYR A 31 1.20 -9.53 -10.47
CA TYR A 31 0.45 -8.28 -10.54
C TYR A 31 1.27 -7.11 -10.01
N TYR A 32 1.97 -7.32 -8.90
CA TYR A 32 2.90 -6.35 -8.33
C TYR A 32 4.07 -6.01 -9.26
N GLU A 33 4.61 -7.01 -9.98
CA GLU A 33 5.70 -6.79 -10.94
C GLU A 33 5.20 -6.12 -12.22
N TYR A 34 3.98 -6.41 -12.67
CA TYR A 34 3.35 -5.83 -13.85
C TYR A 34 3.07 -4.34 -13.66
N GLU A 35 2.45 -3.96 -12.53
CA GLU A 35 2.13 -2.56 -12.23
C GLU A 35 3.41 -1.72 -12.09
N LYS A 36 4.42 -2.27 -11.40
CA LYS A 36 5.73 -1.62 -11.25
C LYS A 36 6.48 -1.49 -12.58
N LYS A 37 6.34 -2.46 -13.48
CA LYS A 37 6.92 -2.42 -14.82
C LYS A 37 6.24 -1.39 -15.70
N GLU A 38 4.92 -1.26 -15.62
CA GLU A 38 4.15 -0.27 -16.38
C GLU A 38 4.56 1.16 -15.96
N GLU A 39 4.66 1.44 -14.67
CA GLU A 39 5.09 2.73 -14.13
C GLU A 39 6.54 3.07 -14.52
N THR A 40 7.43 2.08 -14.45
CA THR A 40 8.84 2.23 -14.87
C THR A 40 8.96 2.46 -16.38
N THR A 41 8.13 1.77 -17.17
CA THR A 41 8.13 1.92 -18.64
C THR A 41 7.65 3.30 -19.05
N LEU A 42 6.55 3.78 -18.46
CA LEU A 42 6.01 5.11 -18.70
C LEU A 42 7.04 6.21 -18.34
N THR A 43 7.74 6.04 -17.22
CA THR A 43 8.80 6.96 -16.77
C THR A 43 9.96 6.99 -17.78
N ASN A 44 10.41 5.82 -18.24
CA ASN A 44 11.48 5.70 -19.22
C ASN A 44 11.12 6.30 -20.58
N GLU A 45 9.88 6.15 -21.03
CA GLU A 45 9.39 6.77 -22.27
C GLU A 45 9.40 8.30 -22.17
N LYS A 46 8.91 8.85 -21.06
CA LYS A 46 8.93 10.30 -20.82
C LYS A 46 10.34 10.86 -20.73
N MET A 47 11.28 10.10 -20.16
CA MET A 47 12.70 10.46 -20.13
C MET A 47 13.32 10.51 -21.53
N LYS A 48 12.99 9.53 -22.39
CA LYS A 48 13.47 9.50 -23.79
C LYS A 48 12.90 10.66 -24.62
N GLU A 49 11.63 11.00 -24.42
CA GLU A 49 11.02 12.17 -25.06
C GLU A 49 11.73 13.47 -24.65
N PHE A 50 12.03 13.62 -23.36
CA PHE A 50 12.77 14.76 -22.83
C PHE A 50 14.19 14.88 -23.42
N GLU A 51 14.95 13.78 -23.44
CA GLU A 51 16.30 13.75 -24.03
C GLU A 51 16.32 14.06 -25.53
N LYS A 52 15.30 13.58 -26.26
CA LYS A 52 15.16 13.86 -27.69
C LYS A 52 14.86 15.33 -27.96
N ASP A 53 13.93 15.92 -27.21
CA ASP A 53 13.56 17.33 -27.40
C ASP A 53 14.70 18.29 -27.02
N LEU A 54 15.57 17.91 -26.06
CA LEU A 54 16.82 18.62 -25.78
C LEU A 54 17.81 18.55 -26.96
N LYS A 55 18.00 17.36 -27.54
CA LYS A 55 18.89 17.16 -28.71
C LYS A 55 18.42 17.92 -29.94
N GLU A 56 17.10 18.04 -30.12
CA GLU A 56 16.47 18.77 -31.22
C GLU A 56 16.43 20.30 -30.99
N GLY A 57 16.93 20.80 -29.85
CA GLY A 57 17.00 22.23 -29.56
C GLY A 57 15.63 22.87 -29.29
N LYS A 58 14.61 22.08 -28.95
CA LYS A 58 13.28 22.60 -28.64
C LYS A 58 13.28 23.27 -27.27
N LYS A 59 12.36 24.22 -27.09
CA LYS A 59 12.14 24.86 -25.78
C LYS A 59 11.44 23.87 -24.85
N VAL A 60 12.19 23.30 -23.92
CA VAL A 60 11.73 22.22 -23.04
C VAL A 60 11.09 22.80 -21.77
N ASP A 61 9.85 22.39 -21.46
CA ASP A 61 9.18 22.67 -20.18
C ASP A 61 9.00 21.34 -19.43
N ILE A 62 9.64 21.22 -18.27
CA ILE A 62 9.66 19.99 -17.48
C ILE A 62 8.26 19.52 -17.09
N LYS A 63 7.29 20.44 -16.96
CA LYS A 63 5.91 20.12 -16.61
C LYS A 63 5.20 19.26 -17.67
N LYS A 64 5.62 19.31 -18.94
CA LYS A 64 5.04 18.49 -20.02
C LYS A 64 5.43 17.00 -19.95
N TYR A 65 6.49 16.67 -19.22
CA TYR A 65 6.99 15.30 -19.09
C TYR A 65 6.61 14.68 -17.73
N LEU A 66 6.09 15.50 -16.81
CA LEU A 66 5.48 15.03 -15.57
C LEU A 66 4.04 14.62 -15.87
N THR A 67 3.65 13.44 -15.39
CA THR A 67 2.25 13.02 -15.50
C THR A 67 1.50 13.68 -14.34
N ASP A 68 0.70 14.70 -14.64
CA ASP A 68 -0.08 15.46 -13.65
C ASP A 68 -1.31 14.66 -13.20
N ASN A 69 -1.06 13.49 -12.63
CA ASN A 69 -2.07 12.61 -12.06
C ASN A 69 -2.25 12.95 -10.58
N THR A 70 -2.67 14.17 -10.26
CA THR A 70 -3.27 14.42 -8.94
C THR A 70 -4.63 13.71 -8.89
N LYS A 71 -4.63 12.38 -8.78
CA LYS A 71 -5.83 11.61 -8.48
C LYS A 71 -6.27 12.03 -7.08
N LYS A 72 -7.43 12.68 -7.00
CA LYS A 72 -8.04 13.01 -5.70
C LYS A 72 -8.57 11.71 -5.10
N TYR A 73 -7.83 11.16 -4.13
CA TYR A 73 -8.24 9.98 -3.36
C TYR A 73 -9.20 10.34 -2.22
N ASP A 74 -10.04 11.36 -2.39
CA ASP A 74 -10.93 11.87 -1.34
C ASP A 74 -12.22 11.05 -1.28
N ASN A 75 -12.11 9.81 -0.80
CA ASN A 75 -13.23 8.88 -0.69
C ASN A 75 -13.24 8.18 0.68
N LYS A 76 -14.40 7.63 1.05
CA LYS A 76 -14.61 7.00 2.35
C LYS A 76 -13.63 5.85 2.66
N VAL A 77 -13.11 5.16 1.63
CA VAL A 77 -12.12 4.09 1.82
C VAL A 77 -10.78 4.68 2.22
N THR A 78 -10.38 5.79 1.61
CA THR A 78 -9.19 6.55 1.98
C THR A 78 -9.31 7.14 3.39
N ASP A 79 -10.46 7.68 3.77
CA ASP A 79 -10.68 8.20 5.13
C ASP A 79 -10.53 7.09 6.19
N ILE A 80 -11.07 5.90 5.91
CA ILE A 80 -10.89 4.72 6.77
C ILE A 80 -9.41 4.33 6.83
N GLY A 81 -8.72 4.34 5.70
CA GLY A 81 -7.28 4.06 5.62
C GLY A 81 -6.44 5.06 6.42
N ASN A 82 -6.73 6.35 6.29
CA ASN A 82 -6.06 7.42 7.04
C ASN A 82 -6.31 7.28 8.54
N THR A 83 -7.56 7.07 8.95
CA THR A 83 -7.92 6.85 10.36
C THR A 83 -7.23 5.63 10.94
N LEU A 84 -7.16 4.52 10.18
CA LEU A 84 -6.42 3.33 10.59
C LEU A 84 -4.93 3.63 10.70
N SER A 85 -4.34 4.34 9.74
CA SER A 85 -2.93 4.74 9.75
C SER A 85 -2.58 5.60 10.97
N ASP A 86 -3.43 6.57 11.30
CA ASP A 86 -3.28 7.41 12.49
C ASP A 86 -3.43 6.60 13.78
N MET A 87 -4.34 5.62 13.82
CA MET A 87 -4.49 4.71 14.94
C MET A 87 -3.28 3.79 15.12
N ILE A 88 -2.68 3.32 14.02
CA ILE A 88 -1.44 2.52 14.05
C ILE A 88 -0.30 3.37 14.61
N ASN A 89 -0.09 4.57 14.06
CA ASN A 89 0.99 5.48 14.46
C ASN A 89 0.90 5.87 15.94
N ASN A 90 -0.31 6.14 16.43
CA ASN A 90 -0.49 6.62 17.81
C ASN A 90 -0.72 5.50 18.84
N GLY A 91 -1.29 4.35 18.44
CA GLY A 91 -1.78 3.33 19.38
C GLY A 91 -1.06 1.98 19.32
N ILE A 92 -0.67 1.53 18.13
CA ILE A 92 -0.04 0.20 17.98
C ILE A 92 1.39 0.22 18.48
N SER A 93 2.13 1.31 18.31
CA SER A 93 3.49 1.48 18.83
C SER A 93 3.54 1.22 20.34
N GLY A 94 2.66 1.86 21.12
CA GLY A 94 2.60 1.67 22.57
C GLY A 94 2.02 0.32 23.02
N GLY A 95 1.16 -0.31 22.21
CA GLY A 95 0.64 -1.66 22.46
C GLY A 95 1.69 -2.74 22.23
N LEU A 96 2.40 -2.67 21.10
CA LEU A 96 3.49 -3.56 20.74
C LEU A 96 4.65 -3.45 21.71
N GLU A 97 5.02 -2.23 22.10
CA GLU A 97 6.11 -1.99 23.05
C GLU A 97 5.79 -2.59 24.43
N LYS A 98 4.52 -2.56 24.87
CA LYS A 98 4.08 -3.23 26.09
C LYS A 98 4.12 -4.75 25.96
N THR A 99 3.69 -5.31 24.82
CA THR A 99 3.76 -6.76 24.60
C THR A 99 5.19 -7.26 24.48
N PHE A 100 6.07 -6.52 23.82
CA PHE A 100 7.50 -6.84 23.76
C PHE A 100 8.16 -6.76 25.13
N LYS A 101 7.86 -5.73 25.93
CA LYS A 101 8.33 -5.65 27.33
C LYS A 101 7.86 -6.84 28.18
N VAL A 102 6.63 -7.32 27.99
CA VAL A 102 6.14 -8.52 28.70
C VAL A 102 6.89 -9.77 28.26
N VAL A 103 7.21 -9.88 26.96
CA VAL A 103 7.98 -11.01 26.41
C VAL A 103 9.43 -10.97 26.88
N GLU A 104 10.09 -9.82 26.86
CA GLU A 104 11.46 -9.63 27.39
C GLU A 104 11.54 -10.05 28.86
N LYS A 105 10.56 -9.64 29.66
CA LYS A 105 10.47 -9.98 31.08
C LYS A 105 10.12 -11.45 31.39
N LEU A 106 9.72 -12.21 30.37
CA LEU A 106 9.47 -13.66 30.46
C LEU A 106 10.65 -14.49 29.94
N ILE A 107 11.56 -13.86 29.20
CA ILE A 107 12.78 -14.47 28.66
C ILE A 107 13.97 -14.24 29.61
N GLU A 108 13.97 -13.15 30.38
CA GLU A 108 14.79 -12.98 31.60
C GLU A 108 14.31 -13.86 32.77
#